data_AF-A0A2S1XM96-F1
#
_entry.id   AF-A0A2S1XM96-F1
#
_cell.length_a   1.000
_cell.length_b   1.000
_cell.length_c   1.000
_cell.angle_alpha   90.00
_cell.angle_beta   90.00
_cell.angle_gamma   90.00
#
_symmetry.space_group_name_H-M   'P 1'
#
loop_
_entity.id
_entity.type
_entity.pdbx_description
1 polymer ?
#
loop_
_entity_poly.entity_id
_entity_poly.type
_entity_poly.pdbx_seq_one_letter_code
_entity_poly.pdbx_strand_id
1 'polypeptide(L)'
;MPPVPPGGYDLPLSPPVVQFPLPPQWVTIRSTQDWRHAGTFEKELSKACAARQFREQMPMRYRAIFKGEVLGVAFGHGLNLHDPKKQANRKLIYLFRNGDSTGCTIVSITNEDLRVLNDAQAGGAPKR
;
A
#
# COMPACT_ATOMS: atom_id res chain seq x y z
N MET A 1 17.35 -40.62 26.02
CA MET A 1 17.47 -40.02 24.68
C MET A 1 16.09 -40.10 24.03
N PRO A 2 15.50 -38.98 23.58
CA PRO A 2 14.21 -39.04 22.89
C PRO A 2 14.34 -39.84 21.59
N PRO A 3 13.33 -40.62 21.20
CA PRO A 3 13.39 -41.45 20.00
C PRO A 3 13.46 -40.57 18.75
N VAL A 4 14.36 -40.95 17.83
CA VAL A 4 14.50 -40.30 16.52
C VAL A 4 13.25 -40.61 15.68
N PRO A 5 12.58 -39.60 15.08
CA PRO A 5 11.40 -39.84 14.27
C PRO A 5 11.72 -40.74 13.05
N PRO A 6 10.79 -41.60 12.62
CA PRO A 6 10.98 -42.48 11.47
C PRO A 6 11.11 -41.63 10.19
N GLY A 7 12.29 -41.67 9.55
CA GLY A 7 12.60 -40.88 8.36
C GLY A 7 14.06 -40.42 8.22
N GLY A 8 14.88 -40.55 9.27
CA GLY A 8 16.29 -40.13 9.22
C GLY A 8 16.46 -38.62 9.02
N TYR A 9 17.72 -38.19 8.83
CA TYR A 9 18.08 -36.79 8.52
C TYR A 9 17.99 -36.48 7.02
N ASP A 10 17.42 -37.37 6.21
CA ASP A 10 17.19 -37.18 4.76
C ASP A 10 15.94 -36.33 4.51
N LEU A 11 15.84 -35.18 5.18
CA LEU A 11 14.98 -34.12 4.69
C LEU A 11 15.61 -33.61 3.39
N PRO A 12 14.85 -33.48 2.28
CA PRO A 12 15.40 -32.87 1.08
C PRO A 12 15.97 -31.51 1.48
N LEU A 13 17.28 -31.32 1.23
CA LEU A 13 17.96 -30.05 1.42
C LEU A 13 17.03 -28.97 0.87
N SER A 14 16.61 -28.04 1.73
CA SER A 14 15.76 -26.94 1.31
C SER A 14 16.39 -26.34 0.06
N PRO A 15 15.60 -26.11 -1.01
CA PRO A 15 16.15 -25.50 -2.22
C PRO A 15 16.90 -24.23 -1.82
N PRO A 16 18.04 -23.92 -2.47
CA PRO A 16 18.81 -22.75 -2.13
C PRO A 16 17.87 -21.55 -2.08
N VAL A 17 18.00 -20.71 -1.05
CA VAL A 17 17.16 -19.52 -0.89
C VAL A 17 17.40 -18.61 -2.09
N VAL A 18 16.57 -18.78 -3.12
CA VAL A 18 16.59 -17.94 -4.31
C VAL A 18 16.05 -16.61 -3.83
N GLN A 19 16.94 -15.63 -3.61
CA GLN A 19 16.53 -14.26 -3.38
C GLN A 19 15.95 -13.74 -4.69
N PHE A 20 14.65 -13.97 -4.91
CA PHE A 20 13.94 -13.25 -5.93
C PHE A 20 14.06 -11.76 -5.58
N PRO A 21 14.60 -10.91 -6.47
CA PRO A 21 14.67 -9.48 -6.19
C PRO A 21 13.24 -9.00 -5.95
N LEU A 22 13.00 -8.45 -4.76
CA LEU A 22 11.70 -7.86 -4.46
C LEU A 22 11.42 -6.77 -5.51
N PRO A 23 10.21 -6.72 -6.07
CA PRO A 23 9.87 -5.69 -7.03
C PRO A 23 10.12 -4.31 -6.41
N PRO A 24 10.66 -3.35 -7.18
CA PRO A 24 11.00 -2.03 -6.66
C PRO A 24 9.76 -1.36 -6.06
N GLN A 25 9.91 -0.89 -4.83
CA GLN A 25 8.88 -0.18 -4.08
C GLN A 25 9.14 1.32 -4.18
N TRP A 26 8.14 2.07 -4.64
CA TRP A 26 8.25 3.50 -4.89
C TRP A 26 7.49 4.27 -3.81
N VAL A 27 8.18 5.16 -3.10
CA VAL A 27 7.51 6.13 -2.24
C VAL A 27 7.10 7.30 -3.12
N THR A 28 5.79 7.47 -3.32
CA THR A 28 5.21 8.52 -4.17
C THR A 28 4.75 9.74 -3.38
N ILE A 29 4.51 9.57 -2.08
CA ILE A 29 3.97 10.61 -1.20
C ILE A 29 4.68 10.51 0.14
N ARG A 30 5.13 11.63 0.68
CA ARG A 30 5.61 11.72 2.05
C ARG A 30 5.04 12.98 2.70
N SER A 31 4.56 12.85 3.93
CA SER A 31 4.02 13.97 4.68
C SER A 31 4.17 13.73 6.19
N THR A 32 4.28 14.82 6.94
CA THR A 32 4.33 14.82 8.41
C THR A 32 2.93 14.79 9.05
N GLN A 33 1.88 15.00 8.26
CA GLN A 33 0.50 14.99 8.74
C GLN A 33 -0.06 13.57 8.92
N ASP A 34 -1.19 13.47 9.62
CA ASP A 34 -1.95 12.22 9.73
C ASP A 34 -2.69 11.93 8.42
N TRP A 35 -2.63 10.69 7.96
CA TRP A 35 -3.28 10.24 6.72
C TRP A 35 -4.80 10.42 6.74
N ARG A 36 -5.43 10.43 7.93
CA ARG A 36 -6.87 10.67 8.09
C ARG A 36 -7.29 12.07 7.63
N HIS A 37 -6.36 13.01 7.63
CA HIS A 37 -6.58 14.39 7.19
C HIS A 37 -6.02 14.64 5.78
N ALA A 38 -5.49 13.61 5.11
CA ALA A 38 -4.90 13.74 3.78
C ALA A 38 -5.94 13.86 2.66
N GLY A 39 -7.19 13.46 2.92
CA GLY A 39 -8.27 13.59 1.96
C GLY A 39 -9.58 13.04 2.47
N THR A 40 -10.39 12.50 1.56
CA THR A 40 -11.76 12.08 1.85
C THR A 40 -11.84 10.59 2.14
N PHE A 41 -12.52 10.22 3.22
CA PHE A 41 -12.77 8.82 3.55
C PHE A 41 -13.86 8.24 2.65
N GLU A 42 -13.52 7.17 1.93
CA GLU A 42 -14.39 6.55 0.94
C GLU A 42 -15.06 5.30 1.53
N LYS A 43 -16.23 5.48 2.15
CA LYS A 43 -16.92 4.39 2.89
C LYS A 43 -17.28 3.21 1.99
N GLU A 44 -17.85 3.46 0.82
CA GLU A 44 -18.28 2.40 -0.09
C GLU A 44 -17.07 1.69 -0.74
N LEU A 45 -16.01 2.43 -1.07
CA LEU A 45 -14.76 1.83 -1.57
C LEU A 45 -14.04 1.04 -0.48
N SER A 46 -14.12 1.47 0.78
CA SER A 46 -13.57 0.72 1.92
C SER A 46 -14.28 -0.63 2.07
N LYS A 47 -15.60 -0.69 1.92
CA LYS A 47 -16.35 -1.96 1.87
C LYS A 47 -15.93 -2.82 0.68
N ALA A 48 -15.78 -2.22 -0.51
CA ALA A 48 -15.33 -2.94 -1.70
C ALA A 48 -13.90 -3.48 -1.52
N CYS A 49 -13.02 -2.73 -0.88
CA CYS A 49 -11.66 -3.15 -0.56
C CYS A 49 -11.65 -4.31 0.45
N ALA A 50 -12.45 -4.22 1.52
CA ALA A 50 -12.62 -5.31 2.48
C ALA A 50 -13.14 -6.61 1.81
N ALA A 51 -13.93 -6.48 0.74
CA ALA A 51 -14.38 -7.58 -0.11
C ALA A 51 -13.39 -7.98 -1.23
N ARG A 52 -12.18 -7.40 -1.26
CA ARG A 52 -11.13 -7.58 -2.30
C ARG A 52 -11.55 -7.18 -3.72
N GLN A 53 -12.59 -6.38 -3.85
CA GLN A 53 -13.14 -5.87 -5.12
C GLN A 53 -12.57 -4.50 -5.51
N PHE A 54 -11.80 -3.85 -4.63
CA PHE A 54 -11.13 -2.60 -4.90
C PHE A 54 -9.75 -2.65 -4.24
N ARG A 55 -8.70 -2.96 -5.00
CA ARG A 55 -7.36 -3.22 -4.42
C ARG A 55 -6.22 -2.87 -5.36
N GLU A 56 -5.03 -2.71 -4.82
CA GLU A 56 -3.81 -2.64 -5.62
C GLU A 56 -3.62 -3.95 -6.40
N GLN A 57 -3.20 -3.86 -7.68
CA GLN A 57 -2.82 -5.04 -8.47
C GLN A 57 -1.56 -5.69 -7.89
N MET A 58 -0.59 -4.85 -7.51
CA MET A 58 0.62 -5.24 -6.78
C MET A 58 0.63 -4.46 -5.46
N PRO A 59 0.28 -5.11 -4.34
CA PRO A 59 0.20 -4.46 -3.03
C PRO A 59 1.49 -3.73 -2.67
N MET A 60 1.37 -2.52 -2.13
CA MET A 60 2.49 -1.74 -1.60
C MET A 60 3.62 -1.46 -2.61
N ARG A 61 3.35 -1.57 -3.92
CA ARG A 61 4.29 -1.19 -4.99
C ARG A 61 4.52 0.32 -4.99
N TYR A 62 3.45 1.08 -4.80
CA TYR A 62 3.50 2.52 -4.58
C TYR A 62 3.06 2.79 -3.15
N ARG A 63 3.76 3.72 -2.49
CA ARG A 63 3.63 3.94 -1.05
C ARG A 63 3.49 5.40 -0.72
N ALA A 64 2.65 5.67 0.26
CA ALA A 64 2.57 6.96 0.93
C ALA A 64 3.04 6.81 2.37
N ILE A 65 3.86 7.75 2.84
CA ILE A 65 4.34 7.80 4.22
C ILE A 65 3.73 9.01 4.91
N PHE A 66 2.85 8.78 5.88
CA PHE A 66 2.18 9.81 6.67
C PHE A 66 2.56 9.65 8.13
N LYS A 67 3.36 10.56 8.69
CA LYS A 67 3.81 10.50 10.10
C LYS A 67 4.34 9.12 10.52
N GLY A 68 5.05 8.44 9.62
CA GLY A 68 5.60 7.10 9.85
C GLY A 68 4.64 5.93 9.56
N GLU A 69 3.35 6.18 9.35
CA GLU A 69 2.43 5.18 8.83
C GLU A 69 2.62 5.02 7.32
N VAL A 70 2.71 3.77 6.85
CA VAL A 70 2.84 3.45 5.43
C VAL A 70 1.49 2.98 4.89
N LEU A 71 1.03 3.62 3.83
CA LEU A 71 -0.18 3.29 3.10
C LEU A 71 0.18 2.85 1.68
N GLY A 72 -0.61 1.91 1.13
CA GLY A 72 -0.56 1.57 -0.29
C GLY A 72 -1.16 2.68 -1.13
N VAL A 73 -0.79 2.76 -2.40
CA VAL A 73 -1.23 3.84 -3.31
C VAL A 73 -1.67 3.23 -4.63
N ALA A 74 -2.88 3.55 -5.07
CA ALA A 74 -3.31 3.25 -6.43
C ALA A 74 -3.93 4.46 -7.13
N PHE A 75 -3.72 4.51 -8.45
CA PHE A 75 -4.20 5.62 -9.27
C PHE A 75 -5.53 5.26 -9.92
N GLY A 76 -6.53 6.14 -9.79
CA GLY A 76 -7.87 5.92 -10.30
C GLY A 76 -7.97 5.82 -11.82
N HIS A 77 -6.95 6.27 -12.56
CA HIS A 77 -6.86 6.06 -14.01
C HIS A 77 -6.48 4.63 -14.42
N GLY A 78 -6.20 3.74 -13.45
CA GLY A 78 -6.06 2.30 -13.68
C GLY A 78 -4.63 1.77 -13.84
N LEU A 79 -3.60 2.58 -13.54
CA LEU A 79 -2.19 2.15 -13.67
C LEU A 79 -1.86 0.89 -12.87
N ASN A 80 -2.38 0.82 -11.64
CA ASN A 80 -2.06 -0.25 -10.69
C ASN A 80 -3.26 -0.63 -9.81
N LEU A 81 -4.47 -0.26 -10.22
CA LEU A 81 -5.71 -0.51 -9.50
C LEU A 81 -6.47 -1.69 -10.11
N HIS A 82 -6.93 -2.60 -9.26
CA HIS A 82 -7.90 -3.64 -9.59
C HIS A 82 -9.28 -3.17 -9.13
N ASP A 83 -10.10 -2.77 -10.10
CA ASP A 83 -11.45 -2.24 -9.89
C ASP A 83 -12.39 -2.76 -11.00
N PRO A 84 -12.87 -4.01 -10.90
CA PRO A 84 -13.77 -4.62 -11.89
C PRO A 84 -15.12 -3.88 -12.02
N LYS A 85 -15.54 -3.18 -10.97
CA LYS A 85 -16.82 -2.44 -10.94
C LYS A 85 -16.68 -0.99 -11.45
N LYS A 86 -15.46 -0.54 -11.80
CA LYS A 86 -15.16 0.81 -12.30
C LYS A 86 -15.68 1.92 -11.37
N GLN A 87 -15.54 1.70 -10.06
CA GLN A 87 -15.94 2.65 -9.03
C GLN A 87 -14.95 3.81 -8.88
N ALA A 88 -13.71 3.64 -9.36
CA ALA A 88 -12.68 4.64 -9.28
C ALA A 88 -12.96 5.85 -10.18
N ASN A 89 -12.77 7.04 -9.61
CA ASN A 89 -12.65 8.27 -10.35
C ASN A 89 -11.24 8.40 -10.92
N ARG A 90 -11.14 8.59 -12.23
CA ARG A 90 -9.88 8.69 -12.97
C ARG A 90 -8.96 9.83 -12.52
N LYS A 91 -9.50 10.85 -11.86
CA LYS A 91 -8.75 12.03 -11.39
C LYS A 91 -8.19 11.87 -9.97
N LEU A 92 -8.57 10.81 -9.26
CA LEU A 92 -8.21 10.62 -7.86
C LEU A 92 -7.09 9.60 -7.70
N ILE A 93 -6.40 9.74 -6.58
CA ILE A 93 -5.44 8.78 -6.04
C ILE A 93 -6.04 8.18 -4.79
N TYR A 94 -5.90 6.87 -4.63
CA TYR A 94 -6.46 6.11 -3.53
C TYR A 94 -5.35 5.62 -2.62
N LEU A 95 -5.44 5.96 -1.34
CA LEU A 95 -4.59 5.49 -0.27
C LEU A 95 -5.24 4.29 0.41
N PHE A 96 -4.49 3.21 0.56
CA PHE A 96 -4.93 1.95 1.13
C PHE A 96 -4.30 1.78 2.50
N ARG A 97 -5.13 1.81 3.55
CA ARG A 97 -4.72 1.35 4.87
C ARG A 97 -5.21 -0.08 5.06
N ASN A 98 -4.29 -1.00 5.32
CA ASN A 98 -4.57 -2.44 5.44
C ASN A 98 -5.22 -3.02 4.16
N GLY A 99 -4.66 -2.69 2.99
CA GLY A 99 -5.23 -3.02 1.66
C GLY A 99 -5.36 -4.51 1.34
N ASP A 100 -4.77 -5.38 2.17
CA ASP A 100 -4.77 -6.84 2.07
C ASP A 100 -5.69 -7.51 3.13
N SER A 101 -6.39 -6.71 3.94
CA SER A 101 -7.16 -7.15 5.10
C SER A 101 -8.65 -6.82 4.99
N THR A 102 -9.48 -7.49 5.79
CA THR A 102 -10.91 -7.17 5.95
C THR A 102 -11.16 -5.83 6.64
N GLY A 103 -10.14 -5.28 7.33
CA GLY A 103 -10.14 -3.94 7.90
C GLY A 103 -9.65 -2.86 6.94
N CYS A 104 -9.77 -3.08 5.63
CA CYS A 104 -9.27 -2.14 4.63
C CYS A 104 -10.02 -0.80 4.68
N THR A 105 -9.24 0.28 4.67
CA THR A 105 -9.74 1.66 4.61
C THR A 105 -9.17 2.37 3.39
N ILE A 106 -10.05 3.04 2.66
CA ILE A 106 -9.72 3.83 1.48
C ILE A 106 -9.89 5.31 1.79
N VAL A 107 -8.84 6.08 1.48
CA VAL A 107 -8.88 7.54 1.45
C VAL A 107 -8.56 7.99 0.04
N SER A 108 -9.36 8.90 -0.52
CA SER A 108 -9.09 9.51 -1.82
C SER A 108 -8.47 10.88 -1.67
N ILE A 109 -7.50 11.19 -2.52
CA ILE A 109 -6.84 12.50 -2.62
C ILE A 109 -6.78 12.93 -4.09
N THR A 110 -6.71 14.24 -4.32
CA THR A 110 -6.48 14.82 -5.65
C THR A 110 -5.00 15.04 -5.92
N ASN A 111 -4.64 15.38 -7.17
CA ASN A 111 -3.28 15.78 -7.51
C ASN A 111 -2.91 17.14 -6.88
N GLU A 112 -3.89 18.01 -6.67
CA GLU A 112 -3.71 19.28 -5.97
C GLU A 112 -3.35 19.04 -4.50
N ASP A 113 -4.04 18.12 -3.84
CA ASP A 113 -3.73 17.71 -2.46
C ASP A 113 -2.30 17.17 -2.37
N LEU A 114 -1.85 16.36 -3.34
CA LEU A 114 -0.46 15.90 -3.39
C LEU A 114 0.57 17.04 -3.39
N ARG A 115 0.31 18.10 -4.17
CA ARG A 115 1.22 19.24 -4.24
C ARG A 115 1.31 19.93 -2.88
N VAL A 116 0.16 20.18 -2.25
CA VAL A 116 0.11 20.77 -0.91
C VAL A 116 0.83 19.90 0.12
N LEU A 117 0.65 18.59 0.07
CA LEU A 117 1.33 17.64 0.96
C LEU A 117 2.85 17.67 0.80
N ASN A 118 3.33 17.75 -0.45
CA ASN A 118 4.76 17.80 -0.76
C ASN A 118 5.38 19.17 -0.43
N ASP A 119 4.65 20.26 -0.66
CA ASP A 119 5.10 21.62 -0.35
C ASP A 119 5.19 21.84 1.17
N ALA A 120 4.21 21.32 1.93
CA ALA A 120 4.26 21.30 3.39
C ALA A 120 5.46 20.50 3.92
N GLN A 121 5.92 19.49 3.18
CA GLN A 121 7.13 18.75 3.51
C GLN A 121 8.41 19.56 3.19
N ALA A 122 8.45 20.28 2.07
CA ALA A 122 9.60 21.08 1.65
C ALA A 122 9.91 22.25 2.62
N GLY A 123 8.88 22.83 3.24
CA GLY A 123 9.02 23.85 4.28
C GLY A 123 9.60 23.34 5.62
N GLY A 124 9.72 22.02 5.79
CA GLY A 124 10.25 21.36 6.99
C GLY A 124 11.64 20.74 6.84
N ALA A 125 12.30 20.92 5.68
CA ALA A 125 13.66 20.43 5.49
C ALA A 125 14.64 21.25 6.38
N PRO A 126 15.42 20.61 7.28
CA PRO A 126 16.44 21.34 8.01
C PRO A 126 17.51 21.78 7.00
N LYS A 127 17.80 23.09 6.97
CA LYS A 127 19.04 23.58 6.37
C LYS A 127 20.20 22.87 7.06
N ARG A 128 20.93 22.06 6.29
CA ARG A 128 22.25 21.58 6.71
C ARG A 128 23.22 22.74 6.73
#